data_AF-A0A7V9IFJ3-F1
#
_entry.id   AF-A0A7V9IFJ3-F1
#
_cell.length_a   1.000
_cell.length_b   1.000
_cell.length_c   1.000
_cell.angle_alpha   90.00
_cell.angle_beta   90.00
_cell.angle_gamma   90.00
#
_symmetry.space_group_name_H-M   'P 1'
#
loop_
_entity.id
_entity.type
_entity.pdbx_description
1 polymer ?
#
loop_
_entity_poly.entity_id
_entity_poly.type
_entity_poly.pdbx_seq_one_letter_code
_entity_poly.pdbx_strand_id
1 'polypeptide(L)' 'MPRATHYRVEFFRGRTKIFEALPAVPRLELPRSWRYRGRLYRFVGGGYTWVVRPGFGPRPRARYGREIVRATLKVPVTSG' A
#
# COMPACT_ATOMS: atom_id res chain seq x y z
N MET A 1 7.00 14.90 -19.13
CA MET A 1 5.94 14.45 -18.21
C MET A 1 6.33 14.86 -16.79
N PRO A 2 5.43 15.40 -15.95
CA PRO A 2 5.77 15.72 -14.57
C PRO A 2 6.25 14.47 -13.83
N ARG A 3 7.32 14.60 -13.05
CA ARG A 3 7.87 13.50 -12.25
C ARG A 3 7.06 13.35 -10.97
N ALA A 4 6.75 12.11 -10.57
CA ALA A 4 6.13 11.85 -9.28
C ALA A 4 7.05 12.34 -8.15
N THR A 5 6.49 13.06 -7.18
CA THR A 5 7.20 13.51 -5.97
C THR A 5 7.11 12.49 -4.85
N HIS A 6 6.10 11.62 -4.91
CA HIS A 6 5.86 10.51 -4.01
C HIS A 6 4.90 9.52 -4.66
N TYR A 7 4.69 8.38 -4.00
CA TYR A 7 3.74 7.37 -4.43
C TYR A 7 2.74 7.15 -3.31
N ARG A 8 1.44 7.20 -3.61
CA ARG A 8 0.44 6.66 -2.70
C ARG A 8 0.39 5.16 -2.87
N VAL A 9 0.77 4.45 -1.81
CA VAL A 9 0.70 2.99 -1.74
C VAL A 9 -0.37 2.62 -0.75
N GLU A 10 -1.41 1.93 -1.22
CA GLU A 10 -2.52 1.46 -0.38
C GLU A 10 -2.55 -0.07 -0.42
N PHE A 11 -2.62 -0.69 0.75
CA PHE A 11 -2.67 -2.14 0.91
C PHE A 11 -4.03 -2.54 1.46
N PHE A 12 -4.58 -3.61 0.89
CA PHE A 12 -5.91 -4.12 1.19
C PHE A 12 -5.87 -5.62 1.48
N ARG A 13 -6.71 -6.04 2.43
CA ARG A 13 -7.12 -7.45 2.60
C ARG A 13 -8.61 -7.54 2.28
N GLY A 14 -8.95 -8.17 1.16
CA GLY A 14 -10.29 -8.06 0.59
C GLY A 14 -10.64 -6.60 0.28
N ARG A 15 -11.74 -6.10 0.84
CA ARG A 15 -12.18 -4.70 0.67
C ARG A 15 -11.64 -3.75 1.75
N THR A 16 -10.95 -4.27 2.75
CA THR A 16 -10.48 -3.48 3.90
C THR A 16 -9.09 -2.94 3.63
N LYS A 17 -8.93 -1.61 3.65
CA LYS A 17 -7.61 -0.98 3.65
C LYS A 17 -6.92 -1.22 4.99
N ILE A 18 -5.76 -1.86 4.95
CA ILE A 18 -4.99 -2.27 6.14
C ILE A 18 -3.69 -1.51 6.31
N PHE A 19 -3.27 -0.74 5.30
CA PHE A 19 -2.06 0.08 5.36
C PHE A 19 -2.09 1.15 4.26
N GLU A 20 -1.45 2.28 4.52
CA GLU A 20 -1.21 3.34 3.54
C GLU A 20 0.15 3.99 3.82
N ALA A 21 0.91 4.26 2.77
CA ALA A 21 2.15 5.02 2.84
C ALA A 21 2.31 5.98 1.66
N LEU A 22 3.12 7.02 1.86
CA LEU A 22 3.47 8.01 0.85
C LEU A 22 5.00 8.05 0.60
N PRO A 23 5.66 6.93 0.25
CA PRO A 23 7.11 6.94 0.04
C PRO A 23 7.52 7.89 -1.09
N ALA A 24 8.64 8.60 -0.89
CA ALA A 24 9.21 9.49 -1.91
C ALA A 24 9.94 8.72 -3.02
N VAL A 25 10.45 7.53 -2.68
CA VAL A 25 11.14 6.62 -3.59
C VAL A 25 10.27 5.38 -3.86
N PRO A 26 10.43 4.68 -5.00
CA PRO A 26 9.64 3.49 -5.33
C PRO A 26 10.12 2.24 -4.56
N ARG A 27 10.28 2.35 -3.24
CA ARG A 27 10.62 1.26 -2.32
C ARG A 27 9.73 1.36 -1.09
N LEU A 28 9.13 0.24 -0.71
CA LEU A 28 8.33 0.11 0.51
C LEU A 28 8.54 -1.29 1.08
N GLU A 29 8.85 -1.35 2.37
CA GLU A 29 8.95 -2.60 3.12
C GLU A 29 7.82 -2.64 4.14
N LEU A 30 7.00 -3.68 4.09
CA LEU A 30 5.93 -3.88 5.06
C LEU A 30 6.45 -4.81 6.17
N PRO A 31 6.52 -4.35 7.44
CA PRO A 31 6.97 -5.22 8.52
C PRO A 31 5.99 -6.38 8.73
N ARG A 32 6.44 -7.44 9.42
CA ARG A 32 5.61 -8.63 9.70
C ARG A 32 4.33 -8.30 10.47
N SER A 33 4.39 -7.28 11.33
CA SER A 33 3.26 -6.69 12.05
C SER A 33 3.35 -5.16 12.03
N TRP A 34 2.20 -4.49 11.99
CA TRP A 34 2.14 -3.02 11.97
C TRP A 34 0.82 -2.52 12.56
N ARG A 35 0.79 -1.25 12.97
CA ARG A 35 -0.45 -0.57 13.35
C ARG A 35 -0.95 0.30 12.20
N TYR A 36 -2.25 0.25 11.94
CA TYR A 36 -2.91 1.14 11.00
C TYR A 36 -4.28 1.55 11.55
N ARG A 37 -4.54 2.86 11.63
CA ARG A 37 -5.77 3.43 12.19
C ARG A 37 -6.15 2.82 13.56
N GLY A 38 -5.17 2.72 14.46
CA GLY A 38 -5.34 2.20 15.81
C GLY A 38 -5.42 0.67 15.94
N ARG A 39 -5.51 -0.08 14.83
CA ARG A 39 -5.58 -1.55 14.86
C ARG A 39 -4.22 -2.19 14.52
N LEU A 40 -3.86 -3.23 15.26
CA LEU A 40 -2.70 -4.07 14.96
C LEU A 40 -3.05 -5.07 13.84
N TYR A 41 -2.21 -5.11 12.81
CA TYR A 41 -2.28 -6.04 11.68
C TYR A 41 -1.01 -6.88 11.63
N ARG A 42 -1.12 -8.07 11.03
CA ARG A 42 0.00 -8.97 10.72
C ARG A 42 -0.29 -9.70 9.40
N PHE A 43 0.75 -10.17 8.73
CA PHE A 43 0.56 -11.10 7.62
C PHE A 43 0.06 -12.45 8.14
N VAL A 44 -1.05 -12.91 7.60
CA VAL A 44 -1.64 -14.24 7.83
C VAL A 44 -2.08 -14.81 6.49
N GLY A 45 -2.47 -16.08 6.45
CA GLY A 45 -3.05 -16.67 5.25
C GLY A 45 -4.21 -15.82 4.68
N GLY A 46 -4.20 -15.62 3.36
CA GLY A 46 -5.20 -14.86 2.63
C GLY A 46 -4.66 -14.07 1.45
N GLY A 47 -5.59 -13.39 0.75
CA GLY A 47 -5.28 -12.52 -0.37
C GLY A 47 -5.04 -11.07 0.07
N TYR A 48 -3.96 -10.49 -0.43
CA TYR A 48 -3.57 -9.10 -0.21
C TYR A 48 -3.45 -8.41 -1.56
N THR A 49 -4.05 -7.23 -1.70
CA THR A 49 -3.93 -6.41 -2.91
C THR A 49 -3.27 -5.10 -2.56
N TRP A 50 -2.32 -4.65 -3.35
CA TRP A 50 -1.78 -3.30 -3.25
C TRP A 50 -2.01 -2.52 -4.52
N VAL A 51 -2.20 -1.21 -4.32
CA VAL A 51 -2.42 -0.23 -5.37
C VAL A 51 -1.39 0.88 -5.22
N VAL A 52 -0.76 1.27 -6.32
CA VAL A 52 0.20 2.37 -6.36
C VAL A 52 -0.26 3.45 -7.33
N ARG A 53 -0.32 4.68 -6.85
CA ARG A 53 -0.63 5.88 -7.65
C ARG A 53 0.50 6.91 -7.51
N PRO A 54 1.00 7.49 -8.62
CA PRO A 54 1.97 8.58 -8.53
C PRO A 54 1.28 9.84 -7.99
N GLY A 55 1.93 10.51 -7.04
CA GLY A 55 1.51 11.80 -6.51
C GLY A 55 2.38 12.93 -7.07
N PHE A 56 1.74 14.02 -7.47
CA PHE A 56 2.39 15.22 -8.01
C PHE A 56 2.17 16.40 -7.08
N GLY A 57 3.23 17.17 -6.82
CA GLY A 57 3.21 18.31 -5.88
C GLY A 57 3.41 17.90 -4.41
N PRO A 58 3.23 18.83 -3.46
CA PRO A 58 3.40 18.57 -2.03
C PRO A 58 2.27 17.68 -1.48
N ARG A 59 2.60 16.80 -0.52
CA ARG A 59 1.68 15.77 0.02
C ARG A 59 0.29 16.29 0.42
N PRO A 60 0.12 17.43 1.12
CA PRO A 60 -1.21 17.91 1.54
C PRO A 60 -2.11 18.35 0.38
N ARG A 61 -1.53 18.64 -0.79
CA ARG A 61 -2.24 19.12 -2.00
C ARG A 61 -1.95 18.23 -3.21
N ALA A 62 -1.55 16.99 -2.95
CA ALA A 62 -1.09 16.08 -3.98
C ALA A 62 -2.20 15.80 -4.99
N ARG A 63 -1.87 15.94 -6.28
CA ARG A 63 -2.70 15.42 -7.37
C ARG A 63 -2.24 14.00 -7.68
N TYR A 64 -3.13 13.02 -7.60
CA TYR A 64 -2.80 11.63 -7.89
C TYR A 64 -3.12 11.28 -9.34
N GLY A 65 -2.17 10.63 -10.01
CA GLY A 65 -2.37 10.09 -11.34
C GLY A 65 -3.15 8.77 -11.34
N ARG A 66 -3.24 8.17 -12.53
CA ARG A 66 -3.79 6.82 -12.71
C ARG A 66 -2.95 5.80 -11.94
N GLU A 67 -3.59 4.69 -11.61
CA GLU A 67 -2.91 3.54 -11.03
C GLU A 67 -1.81 3.04 -11.98
N ILE A 68 -0.61 2.84 -11.42
CA ILE A 68 0.55 2.31 -12.14
C ILE A 68 0.88 0.89 -11.70
N VAL A 69 0.37 0.47 -10.54
CA VAL A 69 0.49 -0.91 -10.05
C VAL A 69 -0.82 -1.30 -9.38
N ARG A 70 -1.31 -2.49 -9.76
CA ARG A 70 -2.24 -3.30 -8.97
C ARG A 70 -1.77 -4.73 -9.04
N ALA A 71 -1.47 -5.29 -7.88
CA ALA A 71 -1.02 -6.65 -7.78
C ALA A 71 -1.57 -7.31 -6.52
N THR A 72 -1.66 -8.63 -6.59
CA THR A 72 -2.24 -9.46 -5.54
C THR A 72 -1.23 -10.51 -5.11
N LEU A 73 -0.96 -10.58 -3.81
CA LEU A 73 -0.21 -11.65 -3.18
C LEU A 73 -1.18 -12.58 -2.47
N LYS A 74 -1.10 -13.89 -2.78
CA LYS A 74 -1.76 -14.93 -2.01
C LYS A 74 -0.75 -15.49 -1.01
N VAL A 75 -1.02 -15.32 0.27
CA VAL A 75 -0.27 -15.96 1.35
C VAL A 75 -1.01 -17.25 1.69
N PRO A 76 -0.36 -18.43 1.61
CA PRO A 76 -0.98 -19.69 2.00
C PRO A 76 -1.50 -19.64 3.44
N VAL A 77 -2.63 -20.32 3.68
CA VAL A 77 -3.07 -20.59 5.05
C VAL A 77 -2.18 -21.71 5.56
N THR A 78 -1.22 -21.38 6.42
CA THR A 78 -0.48 -22.40 7.16
C THR A 78 -1.42 -22.97 8.21
N SER A 79 -1.88 -24.20 8.02
CA SER A 79 -2.47 -25.01 9.08
C SER A 79 -1.35 -25.28 10.10
N GLY A 80 -1.49 -24.73 11.30
CA GLY A 80 -0.70 -25.15 12.46
C GLY A 80 -1.40 -26.31 13.16
#